data_AF-A0A5K0ZK80-F1
#
_entry.id   AF-A0A5K0ZK80-F1
#
_cell.length_a   1.000
_cell.length_b   1.000
_cell.length_c   1.000
_cell.angle_alpha   90.00
_cell.angle_beta   90.00
_cell.angle_gamma   90.00
#
_symmetry.space_group_name_H-M   'P 1'
#
loop_
_entity.id
_entity.type
_entity.pdbx_description
1 polymer ?
#
loop_
_entity_poly.entity_id
_entity_poly.type
_entity_poly.pdbx_seq_one_letter_code
_entity_poly.pdbx_strand_id
1 'polypeptide(L)' 'GHCHPKVVDALIEQAKRLTLSSRAFYNDKFPMLAEYLSHTLGYDMVLPMNTGAEGVETAIKLARKWGYEKKNIPKNE' A
#
# COMPACT_ATOMS: atom_id res chain seq x y z
N GLY A 1 12.22 12.25 13.72
CA GLY A 1 13.67 12.07 13.49
C GLY A 1 14.08 10.66 13.87
N HIS A 2 15.37 10.37 13.82
CA HIS A 2 15.92 9.05 14.16
C HIS A 2 15.40 8.53 15.50
N CYS A 3 15.11 7.21 15.57
CA CYS A 3 14.70 6.50 16.78
C CYS A 3 13.54 7.16 17.56
N HIS A 4 12.52 7.65 16.85
CA HIS A 4 11.36 8.27 17.50
C HIS A 4 10.64 7.23 18.38
N PRO A 5 10.47 7.48 19.70
CA PRO A 5 10.01 6.48 20.66
C PRO A 5 8.66 5.87 20.26
N LYS A 6 7.68 6.69 19.87
CA LYS A 6 6.36 6.19 19.40
C LYS A 6 6.43 5.20 18.22
N VAL A 7 7.42 5.34 17.33
CA VAL A 7 7.57 4.45 16.16
C VAL A 7 8.24 3.14 16.58
N VAL A 8 9.27 3.23 17.42
CA VAL A 8 9.99 2.05 17.94
C VAL A 8 9.07 1.20 18.81
N ASP A 9 8.26 1.82 19.66
CA ASP A 9 7.32 1.10 20.53
C ASP A 9 6.24 0.39 19.72
N ALA A 10 5.64 1.06 18.72
CA ALA A 10 4.66 0.44 17.82
C ALA A 10 5.25 -0.73 17.01
N LEU A 11 6.51 -0.60 16.57
CA LEU A 11 7.24 -1.68 15.91
C LEU A 11 7.41 -2.89 16.83
N ILE A 12 7.90 -2.68 18.07
CA ILE A 12 8.13 -3.76 19.04
C ILE A 12 6.83 -4.45 19.44
N GLU A 13 5.77 -3.68 19.69
CA GLU A 13 4.45 -4.21 20.07
C GLU A 13 3.90 -5.13 18.98
N GLN A 14 3.86 -4.66 17.73
CA GLN A 14 3.34 -5.48 16.63
C GLN A 14 4.25 -6.68 16.33
N ALA A 15 5.57 -6.53 16.44
CA ALA A 15 6.52 -7.61 16.20
C ALA A 15 6.36 -8.78 17.19
N LYS A 16 5.93 -8.51 18.43
CA LYS A 16 5.60 -9.54 19.42
C LYS A 16 4.30 -10.29 19.11
N ARG A 17 3.43 -9.74 18.25
CA ARG A 17 2.13 -10.32 17.88
C ARG A 17 2.19 -11.05 16.54
N LEU A 18 2.50 -10.34 15.45
CA LEU A 18 2.55 -10.89 14.10
C LEU A 18 3.26 -9.91 13.15
N THR A 19 4.24 -10.40 12.38
CA THR A 19 5.01 -9.57 11.43
C THR A 19 4.62 -9.80 9.96
N LEU A 20 4.28 -11.03 9.57
CA LEU A 20 4.00 -11.38 8.17
C LEU A 20 3.00 -12.52 8.06
N SER A 21 1.88 -12.27 7.39
CA SER A 21 0.87 -13.29 7.02
C SER A 21 0.89 -13.64 5.53
N SER A 22 1.76 -13.01 4.73
CA SER A 22 1.56 -12.83 3.28
C SER A 22 0.22 -12.13 2.96
N ARG A 23 -0.10 -11.97 1.66
CA ARG A 23 -1.43 -11.51 1.20
C ARG A 23 -2.40 -12.65 0.91
N ALA A 24 -1.99 -13.92 1.10
CA ALA A 24 -2.88 -15.07 0.97
C ALA A 24 -3.86 -15.19 2.14
N PHE A 25 -3.54 -14.57 3.29
CA PHE A 25 -4.38 -14.53 4.47
C PHE A 25 -4.63 -13.09 4.89
N TYR A 26 -5.80 -12.82 5.46
CA TYR A 26 -6.07 -11.54 6.10
C TYR A 26 -5.29 -11.40 7.41
N ASN A 27 -4.94 -10.16 7.73
CA ASN A 27 -4.48 -9.76 9.06
C ASN A 27 -5.28 -8.55 9.53
N ASP A 28 -5.23 -8.29 10.83
CA ASP A 28 -6.01 -7.26 11.51
C ASP A 28 -5.45 -5.84 11.39
N LYS A 29 -4.20 -5.67 10.91
CA LYS A 29 -3.55 -4.35 10.79
C LYS A 29 -3.70 -3.70 9.41
N PHE A 30 -3.75 -4.50 8.35
CA PHE A 30 -3.86 -3.98 6.99
C PHE A 30 -5.14 -3.16 6.74
N PRO A 31 -6.35 -3.60 7.14
CA PRO A 31 -7.58 -2.82 6.93
C PRO A 31 -7.53 -1.45 7.62
N MET A 32 -7.01 -1.40 8.86
CA MET A 32 -6.87 -0.15 9.60
C MET A 32 -5.88 0.81 8.93
N LEU A 33 -4.75 0.30 8.41
CA LEU A 33 -3.81 1.12 7.64
C LEU A 33 -4.46 1.66 6.37
N ALA A 34 -5.22 0.81 5.67
CA ALA A 34 -5.87 1.19 4.43
C ALA A 34 -6.91 2.30 4.64
N GLU A 35 -7.78 2.15 5.63
CA GLU A 35 -8.78 3.14 6.02
C GLU A 35 -8.15 4.46 6.50
N TYR A 36 -7.12 4.37 7.36
CA TYR A 36 -6.44 5.55 7.86
C TYR A 36 -5.82 6.39 6.72
N LEU A 37 -5.13 5.73 5.78
CA LEU A 37 -4.50 6.43 4.66
C LEU A 37 -5.52 6.96 3.65
N SER A 38 -6.56 6.18 3.31
CA SER A 38 -7.60 6.61 2.36
C SER A 38 -8.33 7.85 2.88
N HIS A 39 -8.71 7.87 4.17
CA HIS A 39 -9.36 9.01 4.79
C HIS A 39 -8.42 10.22 4.94
N THR A 40 -7.18 10.00 5.38
CA THR A 40 -6.22 11.09 5.61
C THR A 40 -5.83 11.79 4.29
N LEU A 41 -5.72 11.04 3.20
CA LEU A 41 -5.27 11.55 1.90
C LEU A 41 -6.41 11.87 0.92
N GLY A 42 -7.65 11.49 1.24
CA GLY A 42 -8.82 11.74 0.39
C GLY A 42 -8.88 10.87 -0.87
N TYR A 43 -8.40 9.63 -0.80
CA TYR A 43 -8.48 8.65 -1.90
C TYR A 43 -9.42 7.50 -1.55
N ASP A 44 -10.06 6.88 -2.55
CA ASP A 44 -10.99 5.77 -2.32
C ASP A 44 -10.28 4.46 -1.91
N MET A 45 -9.05 4.23 -2.39
CA MET A 45 -8.30 2.99 -2.19
C MET A 45 -6.80 3.25 -2.04
N VAL A 46 -6.10 2.32 -1.38
CA VAL A 46 -4.64 2.31 -1.28
C VAL A 46 -4.06 0.93 -1.61
N LEU A 47 -2.85 0.92 -2.17
CA LEU A 47 -2.10 -0.30 -2.47
C LEU A 47 -0.66 -0.17 -1.94
N PRO A 48 -0.37 -0.64 -0.72
CA PRO A 48 0.95 -0.47 -0.13
C PRO A 48 1.98 -1.42 -0.76
N MET A 49 3.19 -0.89 -0.95
CA MET A 49 4.39 -1.57 -1.45
C MET A 49 5.58 -1.29 -0.51
N ASN A 50 6.73 -1.93 -0.71
CA ASN A 50 7.86 -1.86 0.23
C ASN A 50 8.84 -0.73 -0.11
N THR A 51 9.10 -0.51 -1.40
CA THR A 51 10.05 0.50 -1.88
C THR A 51 9.39 1.58 -2.73
N GLY A 52 10.09 2.71 -2.90
CA GLY A 52 9.65 3.78 -3.79
C GLY A 52 9.57 3.34 -5.26
N ALA A 53 10.52 2.51 -5.72
CA ALA A 53 10.53 2.00 -7.10
C ALA A 53 9.32 1.10 -7.37
N GLU A 54 8.97 0.19 -6.44
CA GLU A 54 7.77 -0.63 -6.55
C GLU A 54 6.48 0.21 -6.61
N GLY A 55 6.43 1.31 -5.84
CA GLY A 55 5.31 2.25 -5.88
C GLY A 55 5.15 2.89 -7.26
N VAL A 56 6.24 3.39 -7.84
CA VAL A 56 6.23 4.03 -9.18
C VAL A 56 5.86 3.03 -10.27
N GLU A 57 6.46 1.84 -10.28
CA GLU A 57 6.16 0.79 -11.27
C GLU A 57 4.69 0.34 -11.17
N THR A 58 4.17 0.21 -9.95
CA THR A 58 2.76 -0.14 -9.74
C THR A 58 1.82 0.95 -10.26
N ALA A 59 2.15 2.23 -10.06
CA ALA A 59 1.38 3.34 -10.60
C ALA A 59 1.38 3.36 -12.15
N ILE A 60 2.54 3.12 -12.77
CA ILE A 60 2.65 3.01 -14.25
C ILE A 60 1.79 1.85 -14.77
N LYS A 61 1.84 0.69 -14.11
CA LYS A 61 1.00 -0.47 -14.48
C LYS A 61 -0.48 -0.18 -14.34
N LEU A 62 -0.89 0.50 -13.26
CA LEU A 62 -2.28 0.91 -13.06
C LEU A 62 -2.75 1.86 -14.16
N ALA A 63 -1.95 2.89 -14.46
CA ALA A 63 -2.26 3.88 -15.50
C ALA A 63 -2.38 3.24 -16.89
N ARG A 64 -1.44 2.34 -17.26
CA ARG A 64 -1.50 1.60 -18.54
C ARG A 64 -2.71 0.68 -18.60
N LYS A 65 -2.97 -0.10 -17.55
CA LYS A 65 -4.14 -0.99 -17.47
C LYS A 65 -5.44 -0.19 -17.65
N TRP A 66 -5.57 0.93 -16.94
CA TRP A 66 -6.72 1.82 -17.09
C TRP A 66 -6.82 2.42 -18.49
N GLY A 67 -5.69 2.83 -19.09
CA GLY A 67 -5.63 3.35 -20.46
C GLY A 67 -6.22 2.37 -21.48
N TYR A 68 -5.88 1.09 -21.36
CA TYR A 68 -6.43 0.05 -22.24
C TYR A 68 -7.87 -0.33 -21.89
N GLU A 69 -8.22 -0.51 -20.62
CA GLU A 69 -9.52 -1.06 -20.21
C GLU A 69 -10.66 -0.04 -20.09
N LYS A 70 -10.32 1.23 -19.82
CA LYS A 70 -11.31 2.29 -19.54
C LYS A 70 -11.26 3.41 -20.56
N LYS A 71 -10.06 3.82 -20.96
CA LYS A 71 -9.89 4.86 -22.00
C LYS A 71 -9.90 4.28 -23.43
N ASN A 72 -9.81 2.96 -23.59
CA ASN A 72 -9.78 2.26 -24.89
C ASN A 72 -8.67 2.72 -25.84
N ILE A 73 -7.48 2.98 -25.30
CA ILE A 73 -6.29 3.27 -26.14
C ILE A 73 -5.92 2.01 -26.95
N PRO A 74 -5.53 2.13 -28.24
CA PRO A 74 -5.00 1.01 -29.02
C PRO A 74 -3.83 0.32 -28.32
N LYS A 75 -3.70 -1.00 -28.50
CA LYS A 75 -2.58 -1.74 -27.91
C LYS A 75 -1.25 -1.34 -28.57
N ASN A 76 -0.21 -1.19 -27.77
CA ASN A 76 1.17 -0.88 -28.19
C ASN A 76 1.39 0.54 -28.72
N GLU A 77 0.52 1.48 -28.36
CA GLU A 77 0.79 2.93 -28.40
C GLU A 77 1.15 3.43 -26.99
#